data_AF-A0A1R4FVK3-F1
#
_entry.id   AF-A0A1R4FVK3-F1
#
_cell.length_a   1.000
_cell.length_b   1.000
_cell.length_c   1.000
_cell.angle_alpha   90.00
_cell.angle_beta   90.00
_cell.angle_gamma   90.00
#
_symmetry.space_group_name_H-M   'P 1'
#
loop_
_entity.id
_entity.type
_entity.pdbx_description
1 polymer ?
#
loop_
_entity_poly.entity_id
_entity_poly.type
_entity_poly.pdbx_seq_one_letter_code
_entity_poly.pdbx_strand_id
1 'polypeptide(L)'
;MITPTKGIAPQRALLTIGAQISLILTEPMTVSQAWVGLKTWRARHANDAVLPFSWFVLALDTLFALGTIHYEDGSLYRKRVS
;
A
#
# COMPACT_ATOMS: atom_id res chain seq x y z
N MET A 1 -14.46 -2.21 3.19
CA MET A 1 -13.36 -1.44 3.84
C MET A 1 -12.04 -2.14 3.63
N ILE A 2 -11.96 -3.45 3.91
CA ILE A 2 -10.90 -4.30 3.37
C ILE A 2 -11.16 -4.58 1.87
N THR A 3 -12.35 -5.07 1.56
CA THR A 3 -12.85 -5.28 0.19
C THR A 3 -13.70 -4.10 -0.29
N PRO A 4 -13.95 -3.99 -1.62
CA PRO A 4 -14.93 -3.06 -2.16
C PRO A 4 -16.31 -3.30 -1.55
N THR A 5 -17.05 -2.23 -1.26
CA THR A 5 -18.41 -2.29 -0.69
C THR A 5 -19.26 -1.17 -1.28
N LYS A 6 -20.57 -1.13 -1.03
CA LYS A 6 -21.45 -0.05 -1.54
C LYS A 6 -20.94 1.37 -1.22
N GLY A 7 -20.31 1.57 -0.06
CA GLY A 7 -19.76 2.88 0.36
C GLY A 7 -18.28 3.09 0.07
N ILE A 8 -17.58 2.11 -0.51
CA ILE A 8 -16.12 2.17 -0.73
C ILE A 8 -15.82 1.71 -2.14
N ALA A 9 -15.46 2.69 -2.98
CA ALA A 9 -15.05 2.46 -4.35
C ALA A 9 -13.88 1.44 -4.41
N PRO A 10 -13.82 0.56 -5.41
CA PRO A 10 -12.76 -0.44 -5.52
C PRO A 10 -11.35 0.14 -5.42
N GLN A 11 -11.11 1.31 -6.01
CA GLN A 11 -9.82 2.01 -6.02
C GLN A 11 -9.36 2.47 -4.62
N ARG A 12 -10.28 2.48 -3.64
CA ARG A 12 -10.06 2.90 -2.25
C ARG A 12 -10.16 1.73 -1.27
N ALA A 13 -10.46 0.51 -1.72
CA ALA A 13 -10.45 -0.65 -0.84
C ALA A 13 -9.01 -0.91 -0.34
N LEU A 14 -8.85 -1.28 0.94
CA LEU A 14 -7.52 -1.51 1.51
C LEU A 14 -6.78 -2.65 0.81
N LEU A 15 -7.49 -3.67 0.33
CA LEU A 15 -6.87 -4.75 -0.45
C LEU A 15 -6.27 -4.21 -1.75
N THR A 16 -6.97 -3.30 -2.43
CA THR A 16 -6.48 -2.65 -3.65
C THR A 16 -5.29 -1.76 -3.36
N ILE A 17 -5.34 -0.93 -2.31
CA ILE A 17 -4.22 -0.07 -1.91
C ILE A 17 -3.01 -0.93 -1.48
N GLY A 18 -3.22 -1.98 -0.68
CA GLY A 18 -2.18 -2.89 -0.23
C GLY A 18 -1.52 -3.67 -1.37
N ALA A 19 -2.29 -4.06 -2.39
CA ALA A 19 -1.74 -4.65 -3.61
C ALA A 19 -0.83 -3.66 -4.36
N GLN A 20 -1.25 -2.39 -4.48
CA GLN A 20 -0.44 -1.33 -5.11
C GLN A 20 0.86 -1.07 -4.33
N ILE A 21 0.80 -1.03 -2.99
CA ILE A 21 2.00 -0.93 -2.14
C ILE A 21 2.90 -2.16 -2.36
N SER A 22 2.34 -3.37 -2.43
CA SER A 22 3.13 -4.58 -2.66
C SER A 22 3.81 -4.61 -4.04
N LEU A 23 3.22 -3.96 -5.05
CA LEU A 23 3.79 -3.82 -6.40
C LEU A 23 4.96 -2.85 -6.45
N ILE A 24 4.92 -1.76 -5.68
CA ILE A 24 6.03 -0.79 -5.64
C ILE A 24 7.16 -1.22 -4.71
N LEU A 25 6.89 -2.07 -3.72
CA LEU A 25 7.88 -2.54 -2.75
C LEU A 25 8.77 -3.66 -3.32
N THR A 26 9.53 -3.34 -4.37
CA THR A 26 10.46 -4.26 -5.04
C THR A 26 11.81 -4.37 -4.35
N GLU A 27 12.19 -3.33 -3.61
CA GLU A 27 13.40 -3.21 -2.80
C GLU A 27 13.04 -2.57 -1.45
N PRO A 28 13.89 -2.73 -0.42
CA PRO A 28 13.69 -2.06 0.86
C PRO A 28 13.62 -0.54 0.69
N MET A 29 12.60 0.09 1.26
CA MET A 29 12.45 1.55 1.20
C MET A 29 11.81 2.11 2.45
N THR A 30 12.10 3.36 2.75
CA THR A 30 11.46 4.08 3.86
C THR A 30 9.96 4.26 3.63
N VAL A 31 9.21 4.49 4.71
CA VAL A 31 7.77 4.80 4.64
C VAL A 31 7.48 6.00 3.73
N SER A 32 8.33 7.03 3.77
CA SER A 32 8.21 8.22 2.92
C SER A 32 8.43 7.90 1.44
N GLN A 33 9.42 7.07 1.11
CA GLN A 33 9.65 6.61 -0.26
C GLN A 33 8.48 5.77 -0.76
N ALA A 34 7.95 4.86 0.06
CA ALA A 34 6.76 4.07 -0.30
C ALA A 34 5.53 4.96 -0.56
N TRP A 35 5.33 6.00 0.24
CA TRP A 35 4.23 6.95 0.03
C TRP A 35 4.34 7.71 -1.30
N VAL A 36 5.53 8.23 -1.61
CA VAL A 36 5.79 8.94 -2.87
C VAL A 36 5.69 7.97 -4.06
N GLY A 37 6.22 6.75 -3.92
CA GLY A 37 6.15 5.69 -4.92
C GLY A 37 4.71 5.30 -5.23
N LEU A 38 3.86 5.12 -4.21
CA LEU A 38 2.45 4.79 -4.40
C LEU A 38 1.70 5.89 -5.15
N LYS A 39 1.90 7.16 -4.78
CA LYS A 39 1.28 8.30 -5.50
C LYS A 39 1.72 8.35 -6.96
N THR A 40 3.01 8.13 -7.21
CA THR A 40 3.58 8.11 -8.57
C THR A 40 3.02 6.96 -9.38
N TRP A 41 2.94 5.76 -8.80
CA TRP A 41 2.34 4.59 -9.44
C TRP A 41 0.87 4.84 -9.79
N ARG A 42 0.08 5.38 -8.86
CA ARG A 42 -1.34 5.68 -9.07
C ARG A 42 -1.56 6.71 -10.18
N ALA A 43 -0.76 7.77 -10.22
CA ALA A 43 -0.80 8.77 -11.29
C ALA A 43 -0.51 8.15 -12.68
N ARG A 44 0.49 7.26 -12.77
CA ARG A 44 0.85 6.56 -14.02
C ARG A 44 -0.23 5.59 -14.51
N HIS A 45 -1.05 5.06 -13.59
CA HIS A 45 -2.11 4.08 -13.91
C HIS A 45 -3.51 4.69 -13.91
N ALA A 46 -3.63 6.01 -14.06
CA ALA A 46 -4.91 6.74 -14.06
C ALA A 46 -5.81 6.41 -12.85
N ASN A 47 -5.21 6.16 -11.67
CA ASN A 47 -5.91 5.93 -10.42
C ASN A 47 -5.90 7.22 -9.58
N ASP A 48 -6.78 8.14 -9.97
CA ASP A 48 -6.89 9.51 -9.47
C ASP A 48 -7.71 9.66 -8.18
N ALA A 49 -8.30 8.57 -7.68
CA ALA A 49 -9.07 8.59 -6.44
C ALA A 49 -8.21 9.12 -5.28
N VAL A 50 -8.71 10.17 -4.61
CA VAL A 50 -8.05 10.80 -3.46
C VAL A 50 -7.76 9.74 -2.40
N LEU A 51 -6.47 9.63 -2.05
CA LEU A 51 -5.98 8.71 -1.04
C LEU A 51 -5.42 9.52 0.14
N PRO A 52 -6.12 9.57 1.29
CA PRO A 52 -5.58 10.19 2.49
C PRO A 52 -4.38 9.39 3.01
N PHE A 53 -3.40 10.07 3.63
CA PHE A 53 -2.23 9.40 4.21
C PHE A 53 -2.60 8.35 5.26
N SER A 54 -3.66 8.58 6.05
CA SER A 54 -4.17 7.60 7.02
C SER A 54 -4.61 6.28 6.38
N TRP A 55 -5.16 6.31 5.16
CA TRP A 55 -5.52 5.09 4.42
C TRP A 55 -4.30 4.33 3.93
N PHE A 56 -3.20 5.03 3.63
CA PHE A 56 -1.93 4.40 3.31
C PHE A 56 -1.33 3.73 4.54
N VAL A 57 -1.29 4.41 5.69
CA VAL A 57 -0.83 3.81 6.96
C VAL A 57 -1.68 2.58 7.31
N LEU A 58 -3.01 2.68 7.24
CA LEU A 58 -3.90 1.55 7.50
C LEU A 58 -3.66 0.37 6.55
N ALA A 59 -3.31 0.64 5.29
CA ALA A 59 -2.94 -0.41 4.34
C ALA A 59 -1.60 -1.07 4.71
N LEU A 60 -0.61 -0.30 5.18
CA LEU A 60 0.63 -0.85 5.73
C LEU A 60 0.36 -1.72 6.96
N ASP A 61 -0.45 -1.25 7.91
CA ASP A 61 -0.85 -2.01 9.10
C ASP A 61 -1.52 -3.33 8.71
N THR A 62 -2.40 -3.29 7.71
CA THR A 62 -3.07 -4.49 7.18
C THR A 62 -2.06 -5.47 6.59
N LEU A 63 -1.13 -5.01 5.73
CA LEU A 63 -0.11 -5.87 5.15
C LEU A 63 0.85 -6.45 6.21
N PHE A 64 1.22 -5.65 7.20
CA PHE A 64 2.07 -6.06 8.31
C PHE A 64 1.36 -7.12 9.17
N ALA A 65 0.09 -6.91 9.51
CA ALA A 65 -0.72 -7.89 10.24
C ALA A 65 -0.89 -9.21 9.48
N LEU A 66 -0.91 -9.16 8.14
CA LEU A 66 -0.91 -10.35 7.27
C LEU A 66 0.48 -10.99 7.10
N GLY A 67 1.53 -10.39 7.67
CA GLY A 67 2.91 -10.85 7.54
C GLY A 67 3.45 -10.80 6.11
N THR A 68 2.88 -9.95 5.25
CA THR A 68 3.33 -9.79 3.85
C THR A 68 4.39 -8.71 3.70
N ILE A 69 4.45 -7.78 4.66
CA ILE A 69 5.53 -6.80 4.78
C ILE A 69 6.09 -6.80 6.20
N HIS A 70 7.36 -6.40 6.32
CA HIS A 70 8.06 -6.20 7.58
C HIS A 70 8.62 -4.79 7.64
N TYR A 71 8.85 -4.29 8.85
CA TYR A 71 9.49 -3.01 9.10
C TYR A 71 10.65 -3.20 10.06
N GLU A 72 11.85 -2.87 9.61
CA GLU A 72 13.11 -3.04 10.33
C GLU A 72 14.06 -1.90 9.96
N ASP A 73 14.79 -1.34 10.92
CA ASP A 73 15.78 -0.28 10.71
C ASP A 73 15.30 0.89 9.82
N GLY A 74 14.05 1.31 9.99
CA GLY A 74 13.48 2.43 9.23
C GLY A 74 12.96 2.08 7.83
N SER A 75 13.07 0.83 7.41
CA SER A 75 12.76 0.36 6.06
C SER A 75 11.63 -0.67 6.04
N LEU A 76 10.80 -0.59 5.01
CA LEU A 76 9.75 -1.55 4.70
C LEU A 76 10.31 -2.62 3.76
N TYR A 77 10.02 -3.89 4.05
CA TYR A 77 10.46 -5.05 3.27
C TYR A 77 9.24 -5.86 2.86
N ARG A 78 9.24 -6.37 1.63
CA ARG A 78 8.26 -7.38 1.20
C ARG A 78 8.75 -8.76 1.60
N LYS A 79 7.91 -9.54 2.29
CA LYS A 79 8.21 -10.96 2.54
C LYS A 79 8.15 -11.71 1.21
N ARG A 80 9.27 -12.34 0.81
CA ARG A 80 9.27 -13.27 -0.32
C ARG A 80 8.60 -14.57 0.13
N VAL A 81 7.64 -15.04 -0.64
CA VAL A 81 7.09 -16.39 -0.46
C VAL A 81 8.19 -17.34 -0.89
N SER A 82 8.70 -18.15 0.04
CA SER A 82 9.64 -19.24 -0.24
C SER A 82 8.89 -20.50 -0.66
#